data_AF-C4JIX3-F1
#
_entry.id   AF-C4JIX3-F1
#
_cell.length_a   1.000
_cell.length_b   1.000
_cell.length_c   1.000
_cell.angle_alpha   90.00
_cell.angle_beta   90.00
_cell.angle_gamma   90.00
#
_symmetry.space_group_name_H-M   'P 1'
#
loop_
_entity.id
_entity.type
_entity.pdbx_description
1 polymer ?
#
loop_
_entity_poly.entity_id
_entity_poly.type
_entity_poly.pdbx_seq_one_letter_code
_entity_poly.pdbx_strand_id
1 'polypeptide(L)'
;MVRPPSLLATPPPNDCEVQSIVDVAARNYTGGAFNRHVNWLGRVFWRAWFDVDRVGLEPARRDYLEYRFGTIISSSQRNYFLGGIPYYIFLGCPKENPGNREVLARLDAAFTESPYLSPANHRRQLSKAVAQSGSEIRSKAYEAAIVNLSSNLPLPSTFYQHHYWRIWYDELHPKHTQFNNEYIYAFTWEDPRVDHQLLSINNEDVILAISSAGDNILDYLQYSPRKIHAVDLNPNQNHLLELKVASFTALSYLDVWKMFGEGKHPQFRELLLSKLSPHLSSQAFQFWLDHSDIFTSTSGKGLYETGGSRHALKMVRYLSKIFGLDTEIKRLCEAQTLDEQREIWPGIRKILLSKALHWAVVGTEWFAWKAAGVPPPQRNMIITDFMVRHGLSGGVKKPSDVSGEAIWQYVVDTLDPVVNDTLLSNDNYFYFLCLQGKYSRRCHPSYLTPKAHVKLSTPGAFDGLRIHTDEINEVIARITPGTLTIAVIMDSMDWFDPEGTAAATQARAFNHVLKMDGRILLRSASIQPWYIKTFESHGFSARRVGARFPGCCIDRVNMYASTWIVTKITELSPISTESSMPLTRERTVSDSSSSVVDLQI
;
A
#
# COMPACT_ATOMS: atom_id res chain seq x y z
N MET A 1 12.47 -41.76 30.19
CA MET A 1 11.34 -40.83 30.40
C MET A 1 11.62 -40.06 31.68
N VAL A 2 12.16 -38.85 31.57
CA VAL A 2 12.60 -38.03 32.71
C VAL A 2 11.87 -36.69 32.61
N ARG A 3 11.19 -36.29 33.68
CA ARG A 3 10.59 -34.95 33.80
C ARG A 3 11.69 -33.89 33.71
N PRO A 4 11.55 -32.82 32.91
CA PRO A 4 12.36 -31.64 33.09
C PRO A 4 11.89 -30.85 34.32
N PRO A 5 12.79 -30.10 34.98
CA PRO A 5 12.49 -29.39 36.21
C PRO A 5 11.58 -28.19 35.97
N SER A 6 10.74 -27.92 36.98
CA SER A 6 9.85 -26.77 37.08
C SER A 6 10.61 -25.45 36.96
N LEU A 7 10.59 -24.86 35.77
CA LEU A 7 10.92 -23.45 35.57
C LEU A 7 9.69 -22.63 35.97
N LEU A 8 9.83 -21.87 37.06
CA LEU A 8 8.96 -20.75 37.43
C LEU A 8 9.05 -19.67 36.33
N ALA A 9 8.35 -19.89 35.23
CA ALA A 9 7.96 -18.88 34.27
C ALA A 9 6.44 -18.73 34.38
N THR A 10 5.96 -17.49 34.51
CA THR A 10 4.53 -17.18 34.38
C THR A 10 3.96 -17.87 33.13
N PRO A 11 2.86 -18.63 33.24
CA PRO A 11 2.37 -19.47 32.15
C PRO A 11 1.87 -18.61 30.97
N PRO A 12 2.03 -19.09 29.72
CA PRO A 12 1.68 -18.32 28.51
C PRO A 12 0.16 -18.08 28.43
N PRO A 13 -0.30 -16.95 27.86
CA PRO A 13 -1.71 -16.71 27.63
C PRO A 13 -2.30 -17.69 26.61
N ASN A 14 -3.34 -18.40 27.08
CA ASN A 14 -4.31 -19.25 26.40
C ASN A 14 -4.53 -18.93 24.92
N ASP A 15 -4.38 -19.93 24.03
CA ASP A 15 -4.60 -19.74 22.59
C ASP A 15 -5.25 -20.97 21.88
N CYS A 16 -5.91 -21.83 22.64
CA CYS A 16 -6.50 -23.07 22.11
C CYS A 16 -7.98 -23.00 21.76
N GLU A 17 -8.71 -21.96 22.17
CA GLU A 17 -10.13 -21.84 21.89
C GLU A 17 -10.46 -20.70 20.92
N VAL A 18 -11.41 -21.04 20.05
CA VAL A 18 -12.01 -20.20 19.03
C VAL A 18 -13.06 -19.33 19.71
N GLN A 19 -12.83 -18.02 19.74
CA GLN A 19 -13.94 -17.06 19.80
C GLN A 19 -14.68 -17.13 18.45
N SER A 20 -16.02 -17.14 18.46
CA SER A 20 -16.80 -17.13 17.22
C SER A 20 -16.37 -15.92 16.38
N ILE A 21 -16.28 -16.06 15.05
CA ILE A 21 -16.03 -14.91 14.17
C ILE A 21 -17.02 -13.76 14.45
N VAL A 22 -18.24 -14.09 14.87
CA VAL A 22 -19.27 -13.13 15.28
C VAL A 22 -18.87 -12.36 16.56
N ASP A 23 -18.24 -13.03 17.54
CA ASP A 23 -17.82 -12.44 18.82
C ASP A 23 -16.55 -11.60 18.69
N VAL A 24 -15.69 -11.92 17.72
CA VAL A 24 -14.44 -11.20 17.46
C VAL A 24 -14.66 -10.07 16.45
N ALA A 25 -15.50 -10.26 15.43
CA ALA A 25 -15.70 -9.25 14.38
C ALA A 25 -16.29 -7.92 14.89
N ALA A 26 -16.94 -7.95 16.05
CA ALA A 26 -17.41 -6.74 16.72
C ALA A 26 -16.30 -5.98 17.49
N ARG A 27 -15.10 -6.54 17.62
CA ARG A 27 -14.00 -5.96 18.43
C ARG A 27 -13.04 -5.15 17.57
N ASN A 28 -13.22 -3.85 17.57
CA ASN A 28 -12.33 -2.88 16.93
C ASN A 28 -11.14 -2.41 17.84
N TYR A 29 -10.98 -2.98 19.04
CA TYR A 29 -10.03 -2.54 20.08
C TYR A 29 -8.86 -3.48 20.35
N THR A 30 -8.85 -4.68 19.75
CA THR A 30 -7.88 -5.73 20.10
C THR A 30 -6.56 -5.62 19.35
N GLY A 31 -6.53 -5.00 18.16
CA GLY A 31 -5.35 -5.00 17.28
C GLY A 31 -4.90 -6.42 16.85
N GLY A 32 -4.12 -6.52 15.77
CA GLY A 32 -3.54 -7.80 15.32
C GLY A 32 -4.51 -8.73 14.56
N ALA A 33 -3.96 -9.71 13.84
CA ALA A 33 -4.74 -10.52 12.90
C ALA A 33 -5.84 -11.36 13.58
N PHE A 34 -7.02 -11.37 12.96
CA PHE A 34 -8.22 -12.06 13.43
C PHE A 34 -8.19 -13.59 13.28
N ASN A 35 -7.17 -14.17 12.66
CA ASN A 35 -7.11 -15.61 12.40
C ASN A 35 -6.61 -16.41 13.61
N ARG A 36 -7.36 -16.29 14.71
CA ARG A 36 -7.13 -16.93 16.01
C ARG A 36 -7.61 -18.40 16.05
N HIS A 37 -7.87 -19.00 14.89
CA HIS A 37 -8.52 -20.31 14.79
C HIS A 37 -7.51 -21.47 14.83
N VAL A 38 -7.82 -22.47 15.66
CA VAL A 38 -7.25 -23.81 15.59
C VAL A 38 -8.25 -24.72 14.88
N ASN A 39 -7.75 -25.59 13.99
CA ASN A 39 -8.58 -26.64 13.40
C ASN A 39 -9.22 -27.51 14.50
N TRP A 40 -10.33 -28.18 14.19
CA TRP A 40 -11.11 -28.91 15.18
C TRP A 40 -10.27 -29.96 15.93
N LEU A 41 -9.43 -30.72 15.22
CA LEU A 41 -8.56 -31.74 15.80
C LEU A 41 -7.56 -31.14 16.80
N GLY A 42 -6.85 -30.08 16.41
CA GLY A 42 -5.90 -29.38 17.26
C GLY A 42 -6.58 -28.78 18.49
N ARG A 43 -7.80 -28.24 18.33
CA ARG A 43 -8.59 -27.71 19.45
C ARG A 43 -8.89 -28.80 20.47
N VAL A 44 -9.45 -29.93 20.03
CA VAL A 44 -9.80 -31.05 20.92
C VAL A 44 -8.56 -31.61 21.61
N PHE A 45 -7.48 -31.80 20.84
CA PHE A 45 -6.22 -32.30 21.36
C PHE A 45 -5.64 -31.38 22.43
N TRP A 46 -5.44 -30.10 22.12
CA TRP A 46 -4.81 -29.17 23.05
C TRP A 46 -5.69 -28.90 24.26
N ARG A 47 -7.02 -28.79 24.09
CA ARG A 47 -7.94 -28.65 25.22
C ARG A 47 -7.82 -29.83 26.19
N ALA A 48 -7.91 -31.05 25.68
CA ALA A 48 -7.74 -32.24 26.50
C ALA A 48 -6.36 -32.29 27.19
N TRP A 49 -5.30 -31.90 26.48
CA TRP A 49 -3.93 -31.86 27.02
C TRP A 49 -3.80 -30.89 28.20
N PHE A 50 -4.28 -29.66 28.04
CA PHE A 50 -4.21 -28.66 29.11
C PHE A 50 -5.20 -28.93 30.25
N ASP A 51 -6.34 -29.55 29.97
CA ASP A 51 -7.28 -30.00 31.01
C ASP A 51 -6.64 -31.06 31.93
N VAL A 52 -5.80 -31.95 31.39
CA VAL A 52 -5.00 -32.91 32.18
C VAL A 52 -4.05 -32.18 33.14
N ASP A 53 -3.43 -31.08 32.69
CA ASP A 53 -2.56 -30.22 33.50
C ASP A 53 -3.34 -29.22 34.38
N ARG A 54 -4.68 -29.31 34.42
CA ARG A 54 -5.59 -28.37 35.12
C ARG A 54 -5.43 -26.91 34.69
N VAL A 55 -5.01 -26.69 33.45
CA VAL A 55 -4.91 -25.37 32.83
C VAL A 55 -6.20 -25.11 32.06
N GLY A 56 -7.11 -24.35 32.66
CA GLY A 56 -8.34 -23.93 31.99
C GLY A 56 -8.07 -22.94 30.85
N LEU A 57 -8.38 -23.35 29.61
CA LEU A 57 -8.19 -22.58 28.38
C LEU A 57 -9.39 -21.70 28.00
N GLU A 58 -10.21 -21.28 28.97
CA GLU A 58 -11.42 -20.51 28.68
C GLU A 58 -11.10 -19.15 28.04
N PRO A 59 -11.92 -18.67 27.08
CA PRO A 59 -11.74 -17.37 26.43
C PRO A 59 -11.89 -16.20 27.40
N ALA A 60 -12.61 -16.40 28.51
CA ALA A 60 -12.90 -15.39 29.52
C ALA A 60 -11.65 -14.68 30.06
N ARG A 61 -10.51 -15.37 30.18
CA ARG A 61 -9.24 -14.74 30.63
C ARG A 61 -8.73 -13.72 29.62
N ARG A 62 -8.78 -14.06 28.34
CA ARG A 62 -8.41 -13.15 27.26
C ARG A 62 -9.41 -12.00 27.17
N ASP A 63 -10.70 -12.32 27.18
CA ASP A 63 -11.77 -11.32 27.17
C ASP A 63 -11.61 -10.33 28.31
N TYR A 64 -11.24 -10.80 29.49
CA TYR A 64 -10.93 -9.94 30.63
C TYR A 64 -9.74 -9.03 30.35
N LEU A 65 -8.62 -9.54 29.80
CA LEU A 65 -7.45 -8.72 29.48
C LEU A 65 -7.78 -7.65 28.42
N GLU A 66 -8.38 -8.08 27.32
CA GLU A 66 -8.79 -7.21 26.21
C GLU A 66 -9.90 -6.23 26.63
N TYR A 67 -10.77 -6.61 27.57
CA TYR A 67 -11.77 -5.71 28.12
C TYR A 67 -11.18 -4.74 29.13
N ARG A 68 -10.23 -5.13 29.98
CA ARG A 68 -9.73 -4.30 31.10
C ARG A 68 -8.59 -3.37 30.70
N PHE A 69 -7.84 -3.69 29.66
CA PHE A 69 -6.67 -2.95 29.22
C PHE A 69 -6.82 -2.49 27.77
N GLY A 70 -6.21 -1.36 27.43
CA GLY A 70 -6.01 -0.95 26.04
C GLY A 70 -4.88 -1.75 25.42
N THR A 71 -5.04 -2.20 24.18
CA THR A 71 -4.02 -3.01 23.50
C THR A 71 -2.98 -2.15 22.81
N ILE A 72 -1.71 -2.35 23.14
CA ILE A 72 -0.57 -1.76 22.42
C ILE A 72 -0.17 -2.70 21.28
N ILE A 73 0.19 -3.94 21.64
CA ILE A 73 0.57 -5.00 20.70
C ILE A 73 -0.12 -6.28 21.12
N SER A 74 -0.67 -6.99 20.14
CA SER A 74 -1.15 -8.34 20.27
C SER A 74 -0.67 -9.17 19.08
N SER A 75 -0.35 -10.44 19.34
CA SER A 75 -0.02 -11.38 18.29
C SER A 75 -0.38 -12.81 18.65
N SER A 76 -0.99 -13.53 17.71
CA SER A 76 -1.26 -14.97 17.78
C SER A 76 -0.23 -15.73 16.98
N GLN A 77 0.33 -16.79 17.58
CA GLN A 77 1.43 -17.56 17.00
C GLN A 77 1.31 -19.04 17.34
N ARG A 78 2.13 -19.87 16.69
CA ARG A 78 2.24 -21.31 16.96
C ARG A 78 3.68 -21.71 17.19
N ASN A 79 3.92 -22.52 18.21
CA ASN A 79 5.22 -23.13 18.44
C ASN A 79 5.22 -24.54 17.86
N TYR A 80 5.72 -24.64 16.62
CA TYR A 80 5.80 -25.92 15.88
C TYR A 80 6.84 -26.90 16.45
N PHE A 81 7.83 -26.43 17.21
CA PHE A 81 8.75 -27.33 17.91
C PHE A 81 8.03 -28.16 18.99
N LEU A 82 7.01 -27.57 19.62
CA LEU A 82 6.14 -28.23 20.60
C LEU A 82 4.83 -28.71 19.94
N GLY A 83 4.88 -29.26 18.74
CA GLY A 83 3.70 -29.86 18.08
C GLY A 83 2.68 -28.84 17.56
N GLY A 84 3.04 -27.56 17.46
CA GLY A 84 2.13 -26.50 16.99
C GLY A 84 1.24 -25.93 18.09
N ILE A 85 1.69 -26.01 19.35
CA ILE A 85 1.01 -25.41 20.50
C ILE A 85 0.80 -23.91 20.25
N PRO A 86 -0.44 -23.43 20.29
CA PRO A 86 -0.73 -22.03 20.02
C PRO A 86 -0.36 -21.17 21.25
N TYR A 87 0.07 -19.93 21.02
CA TYR A 87 0.38 -18.98 22.07
C TYR A 87 0.06 -17.54 21.65
N TYR A 88 -0.46 -16.77 22.61
CA TYR A 88 -0.86 -15.40 22.41
C TYR A 88 0.06 -14.43 23.16
N ILE A 89 0.66 -13.49 22.42
CA ILE A 89 1.41 -12.37 22.97
C ILE A 89 0.42 -11.21 23.14
N PHE A 90 0.31 -10.67 24.36
CA PHE A 90 -0.49 -9.48 24.64
C PHE A 90 0.30 -8.49 25.48
N LEU A 91 0.43 -7.28 24.95
CA LEU A 91 0.97 -6.12 25.65
C LEU A 91 -0.13 -5.06 25.76
N GLY A 92 -0.61 -4.85 26.98
CA GLY A 92 -1.68 -3.90 27.28
C GLY A 92 -1.25 -2.77 28.20
N CYS A 93 -2.08 -1.74 28.28
CA CYS A 93 -1.93 -0.59 29.18
C CYS A 93 -3.27 -0.23 29.85
N PRO A 94 -3.27 0.57 30.94
CA PRO A 94 -4.51 1.02 31.57
C PRO A 94 -5.42 1.82 30.60
N LYS A 95 -6.75 1.64 30.68
CA LYS A 95 -7.73 2.35 29.82
C LYS A 95 -7.69 3.87 29.98
N GLU A 96 -7.51 4.31 31.21
CA GLU A 96 -7.58 5.71 31.62
C GLU A 96 -6.18 6.29 31.65
N ASN A 97 -5.67 6.67 30.48
CA ASN A 97 -4.55 7.60 30.44
C ASN A 97 -5.15 9.01 30.43
N PRO A 98 -4.89 9.89 31.42
CA PRO A 98 -5.47 11.24 31.47
C PRO A 98 -5.20 12.10 30.23
N GLY A 99 -4.22 11.73 29.40
CA GLY A 99 -4.00 12.29 28.07
C GLY A 99 -5.03 11.91 27.01
N ASN A 100 -5.86 10.87 27.19
CA ASN A 100 -6.65 10.26 26.11
C ASN A 100 -7.69 11.18 25.48
N ARG A 101 -8.33 12.10 26.22
CA ARG A 101 -9.30 13.05 25.64
C ARG A 101 -8.64 14.17 24.83
N GLU A 102 -7.48 14.63 25.27
CA GLU A 102 -6.67 15.63 24.57
C GLU A 102 -5.94 15.00 23.37
N VAL A 103 -5.48 13.75 23.52
CA VAL A 103 -4.94 12.91 22.46
C VAL A 103 -6.01 12.58 21.42
N LEU A 104 -7.24 12.25 21.81
CA LEU A 104 -8.37 12.05 20.89
C LEU A 104 -8.61 13.31 20.03
N ALA A 105 -8.63 14.49 20.66
CA ALA A 105 -8.82 15.76 19.95
C ALA A 105 -7.62 16.10 19.04
N ARG A 106 -6.39 15.87 19.51
CA ARG A 106 -5.16 16.07 18.72
C ARG A 106 -5.09 15.12 17.53
N LEU A 107 -5.46 13.86 17.72
CA LEU A 107 -5.48 12.84 16.67
C LEU A 107 -6.56 13.16 15.64
N ASP A 108 -7.77 13.51 16.06
CA ASP A 108 -8.84 13.89 15.13
C ASP A 108 -8.43 15.09 14.28
N ALA A 109 -7.89 16.16 14.89
CA ALA A 109 -7.35 17.31 14.16
C ALA A 109 -6.18 16.92 13.23
N ALA A 110 -5.30 16.03 13.68
CA ALA A 110 -4.19 15.53 12.89
C ALA A 110 -4.61 14.65 11.71
N PHE A 111 -5.82 14.08 11.74
CA PHE A 111 -6.36 13.20 10.71
C PHE A 111 -7.27 13.91 9.70
N THR A 112 -7.92 15.01 10.10
CA THR A 112 -8.92 15.72 9.27
C THR A 112 -8.47 17.06 8.69
N GLU A 113 -7.21 17.48 8.91
CA GLU A 113 -6.71 18.81 8.57
C GLU A 113 -7.46 19.99 9.24
N SER A 114 -8.10 19.76 10.39
CA SER A 114 -8.89 20.80 11.05
C SER A 114 -8.00 21.95 11.59
N PRO A 115 -8.27 23.22 11.22
CA PRO A 115 -7.47 24.38 11.64
C PRO A 115 -7.75 24.84 13.09
N TYR A 116 -8.73 24.27 13.77
CA TYR A 116 -9.11 24.65 15.12
C TYR A 116 -8.79 23.52 16.08
N LEU A 117 -7.76 23.68 16.93
CA LEU A 117 -7.65 23.15 18.30
C LEU A 117 -6.25 23.44 18.88
N SER A 118 -6.09 24.60 19.54
CA SER A 118 -5.00 24.81 20.51
C SER A 118 -5.45 24.33 21.91
N PRO A 119 -4.58 23.71 22.73
CA PRO A 119 -4.96 23.05 23.99
C PRO A 119 -5.67 23.92 25.05
N ALA A 120 -5.51 25.25 25.01
CA ALA A 120 -5.85 26.12 26.14
C ALA A 120 -7.36 26.43 26.33
N ASN A 121 -8.21 26.33 25.30
CA ASN A 121 -9.57 26.91 25.34
C ASN A 121 -10.73 25.90 25.27
N HIS A 122 -10.43 24.60 25.36
CA HIS A 122 -11.36 23.53 24.97
C HIS A 122 -12.52 23.26 25.96
N ARG A 123 -12.32 23.47 27.27
CA ARG A 123 -13.28 23.02 28.30
C ARG A 123 -14.64 23.73 28.23
N ARG A 124 -14.71 24.92 27.61
CA ARG A 124 -15.96 25.71 27.44
C ARG A 124 -16.67 25.49 26.10
N GLN A 125 -15.99 24.91 25.10
CA GLN A 125 -16.54 24.78 23.73
C GLN A 125 -17.10 23.38 23.46
N LEU A 126 -16.60 22.34 24.14
CA LEU A 126 -17.12 20.98 23.98
C LEU A 126 -18.60 20.84 24.42
N SER A 127 -19.01 21.59 25.44
CA SER A 127 -20.41 21.66 25.88
C SER A 127 -21.31 22.43 24.89
N LYS A 128 -20.74 23.27 24.03
CA LYS A 128 -21.44 23.92 22.92
C LYS A 128 -21.47 23.06 21.64
N ALA A 129 -20.41 22.28 21.38
CA ALA A 129 -20.28 21.43 20.18
C ALA A 129 -21.27 20.24 20.19
N VAL A 130 -21.55 19.65 21.35
CA VAL A 130 -22.58 18.60 21.49
C VAL A 130 -23.99 19.14 21.19
N ALA A 131 -24.20 20.46 21.24
CA ALA A 131 -25.47 21.11 20.94
C ALA A 131 -25.58 21.62 19.47
N GLN A 132 -24.51 21.53 18.67
CA GLN A 132 -24.46 22.00 17.29
C GLN A 132 -24.00 20.88 16.35
N SER A 133 -24.74 19.76 16.33
CA SER A 133 -24.52 18.66 15.41
C SER A 133 -24.98 19.03 13.98
N GLY A 134 -24.10 19.69 13.25
CA GLY A 134 -24.15 19.87 11.80
C GLY A 134 -22.74 19.79 11.19
N SER A 135 -22.43 18.66 10.55
CA SER A 135 -21.34 18.49 9.56
C SER A 135 -19.89 18.82 9.97
N GLU A 136 -19.41 18.38 11.13
CA GLU A 136 -17.95 18.35 11.38
C GLU A 136 -17.32 17.13 10.72
N ILE A 137 -16.29 17.32 9.89
CA ILE A 137 -15.50 16.22 9.30
C ILE A 137 -14.74 15.51 10.44
N ARG A 138 -14.99 14.21 10.60
CA ARG A 138 -14.36 13.37 11.65
C ARG A 138 -13.54 12.25 11.05
N SER A 139 -12.51 11.83 11.78
CA SER A 139 -11.68 10.67 11.41
C SER A 139 -12.35 9.34 11.73
N LYS A 140 -12.00 8.27 11.01
CA LYS A 140 -12.49 6.90 11.31
C LYS A 140 -12.10 6.44 12.72
N ALA A 141 -10.89 6.80 13.15
CA ALA A 141 -10.41 6.51 14.50
C ALA A 141 -11.30 7.18 15.56
N TYR A 142 -11.74 8.42 15.33
CA TYR A 142 -12.63 9.14 16.22
C TYR A 142 -14.03 8.51 16.28
N GLU A 143 -14.61 8.15 15.13
CA GLU A 143 -15.89 7.44 15.06
C GLU A 143 -15.83 6.10 15.83
N ALA A 144 -14.79 5.30 15.60
CA ALA A 144 -14.58 4.04 16.31
C ALA A 144 -14.37 4.25 17.82
N ALA A 145 -13.66 5.31 18.22
CA ALA A 145 -13.46 5.67 19.62
C ALA A 145 -14.78 6.02 20.31
N ILE A 146 -15.67 6.79 19.66
CA ILE A 146 -16.99 7.14 20.23
C ILE A 146 -17.82 5.89 20.50
N VAL A 147 -17.88 4.97 19.52
CA VAL A 147 -18.62 3.71 19.67
C VAL A 147 -18.12 2.93 20.89
N ASN A 148 -16.79 2.82 21.04
CA ASN A 148 -16.20 2.08 22.16
C ASN A 148 -16.46 2.75 23.50
N LEU A 149 -16.31 4.08 23.58
CA LEU A 149 -16.58 4.84 24.79
C LEU A 149 -18.03 4.72 25.22
N SER A 150 -18.98 4.72 24.27
CA SER A 150 -20.41 4.55 24.56
C SER A 150 -20.73 3.16 25.14
N SER A 151 -19.92 2.16 24.81
CA SER A 151 -20.06 0.77 25.26
C SER A 151 -19.10 0.40 26.41
N ASN A 152 -18.38 1.37 26.99
CA ASN A 152 -17.35 1.16 28.03
C ASN A 152 -16.22 0.17 27.63
N LEU A 153 -15.98 0.06 26.32
CA LEU A 153 -14.90 -0.73 25.74
C LEU A 153 -13.60 0.11 25.67
N PRO A 154 -12.40 -0.52 25.65
CA PRO A 154 -11.17 0.21 25.38
C PRO A 154 -11.19 0.90 24.03
N LEU A 155 -10.37 1.93 23.86
CA LEU A 155 -10.20 2.58 22.57
C LEU A 155 -9.58 1.62 21.53
N PRO A 156 -9.70 1.90 20.23
CA PRO A 156 -8.93 1.20 19.22
C PRO A 156 -7.43 1.18 19.51
N SER A 157 -6.72 0.10 19.13
CA SER A 157 -5.30 -0.06 19.45
C SER A 157 -4.39 1.07 18.94
N THR A 158 -4.79 1.77 17.87
CA THR A 158 -4.08 2.96 17.34
C THR A 158 -3.91 4.07 18.39
N PHE A 159 -4.83 4.17 19.36
CA PHE A 159 -4.78 5.20 20.41
C PHE A 159 -3.73 4.91 21.50
N TYR A 160 -3.22 3.68 21.54
CA TYR A 160 -2.22 3.24 22.52
C TYR A 160 -0.83 3.05 21.90
N GLN A 161 -0.67 3.40 20.61
CA GLN A 161 0.62 3.32 19.90
C GLN A 161 1.45 4.58 20.14
N HIS A 162 2.77 4.46 20.01
CA HIS A 162 3.69 5.59 20.15
C HIS A 162 3.57 6.60 19.01
N HIS A 163 3.17 6.11 17.82
CA HIS A 163 3.11 6.90 16.60
C HIS A 163 1.70 6.91 16.04
N TYR A 164 1.35 8.03 15.40
CA TYR A 164 0.04 8.28 14.79
C TYR A 164 0.09 8.28 13.26
N TRP A 165 1.10 7.61 12.69
CA TRP A 165 1.25 7.50 11.24
C TRP A 165 0.17 6.63 10.62
N ARG A 166 -0.11 5.48 11.25
CA ARG A 166 -1.09 4.49 10.78
C ARG A 166 -2.49 4.86 11.26
N ILE A 167 -3.39 5.18 10.34
CA ILE A 167 -4.79 5.47 10.67
C ILE A 167 -5.55 4.15 10.86
N TRP A 168 -6.48 4.15 11.83
CA TRP A 168 -7.34 3.01 12.09
C TRP A 168 -8.16 2.61 10.86
N TYR A 169 -8.24 1.31 10.61
CA TYR A 169 -9.09 0.69 9.61
C TYR A 169 -9.63 -0.63 10.17
N ASP A 170 -10.76 -1.08 9.64
CA ASP A 170 -11.34 -2.38 9.96
C ASP A 170 -10.76 -3.46 9.05
N GLU A 171 -9.84 -4.27 9.57
CA GLU A 171 -9.17 -5.33 8.80
C GLU A 171 -10.10 -6.48 8.37
N LEU A 172 -11.28 -6.64 8.98
CA LEU A 172 -12.25 -7.66 8.59
C LEU A 172 -13.14 -7.24 7.43
N HIS A 173 -13.12 -5.96 7.09
CA HIS A 173 -13.92 -5.46 5.98
C HIS A 173 -13.54 -6.22 4.70
N PRO A 174 -14.51 -6.74 3.90
CA PRO A 174 -14.22 -7.54 2.71
C PRO A 174 -13.23 -6.89 1.74
N LYS A 175 -13.34 -5.56 1.58
CA LYS A 175 -12.42 -4.76 0.75
C LYS A 175 -10.95 -4.81 1.19
N HIS A 176 -10.65 -5.14 2.44
CA HIS A 176 -9.29 -5.27 2.97
C HIS A 176 -8.78 -6.71 2.95
N THR A 177 -9.67 -7.70 3.05
CA THR A 177 -9.30 -9.12 3.11
C THR A 177 -9.12 -9.77 1.73
N GLN A 178 -9.61 -9.13 0.66
CA GLN A 178 -9.54 -9.63 -0.73
C GLN A 178 -8.11 -9.93 -1.24
N PHE A 179 -7.08 -9.37 -0.59
CA PHE A 179 -5.67 -9.52 -1.00
C PHE A 179 -4.97 -10.74 -0.39
N ASN A 180 -5.67 -11.59 0.36
CA ASN A 180 -5.12 -12.82 0.95
C ASN A 180 -3.83 -12.62 1.78
N ASN A 181 -3.77 -11.55 2.58
CA ASN A 181 -2.60 -11.19 3.41
C ASN A 181 -1.29 -11.07 2.61
N GLU A 182 -1.37 -10.52 1.40
CA GLU A 182 -0.23 -10.32 0.54
C GLU A 182 -0.21 -8.90 -0.04
N TYR A 183 0.96 -8.26 -0.05
CA TYR A 183 1.17 -7.03 -0.82
C TYR A 183 1.47 -7.35 -2.28
N ILE A 184 1.10 -6.45 -3.18
CA ILE A 184 1.29 -6.66 -4.62
C ILE A 184 2.74 -6.34 -5.02
N TYR A 185 3.27 -5.22 -4.52
CA TYR A 185 4.57 -4.68 -4.95
C TYR A 185 5.53 -4.52 -3.77
N ALA A 186 6.76 -5.02 -3.91
CA ALA A 186 7.82 -4.82 -2.90
C ALA A 186 8.64 -3.53 -3.11
N PHE A 187 8.45 -2.88 -4.26
CA PHE A 187 9.11 -1.65 -4.69
C PHE A 187 8.17 -0.87 -5.63
N THR A 188 8.42 0.43 -5.75
CA THR A 188 7.63 1.34 -6.59
C THR A 188 8.16 1.34 -8.04
N TRP A 189 7.29 1.48 -9.03
CA TRP A 189 7.58 1.39 -10.46
C TRP A 189 7.39 2.74 -11.17
N GLU A 190 7.70 3.82 -10.47
CA GLU A 190 7.49 5.19 -10.91
C GLU A 190 8.70 6.02 -10.53
N ASP A 191 9.24 6.78 -11.49
CA ASP A 191 10.47 7.52 -11.29
C ASP A 191 10.27 8.80 -10.44
N PRO A 192 10.73 8.84 -9.16
CA PRO A 192 10.59 10.03 -8.33
C PRO A 192 11.39 11.22 -8.86
N ARG A 193 12.44 10.99 -9.68
CA ARG A 193 13.25 12.06 -10.27
C ARG A 193 12.40 12.98 -11.14
N VAL A 194 11.48 12.40 -11.92
CA VAL A 194 10.56 13.16 -12.76
C VAL A 194 9.50 13.85 -11.90
N ASP A 195 9.05 13.19 -10.83
CA ASP A 195 8.04 13.74 -9.92
C ASP A 195 8.56 15.02 -9.24
N HIS A 196 9.82 15.05 -8.81
CA HIS A 196 10.45 16.27 -8.29
C HIS A 196 10.47 17.43 -9.27
N GLN A 197 10.83 17.16 -10.53
CA GLN A 197 10.91 18.17 -11.57
C GLN A 197 9.53 18.77 -11.87
N LEU A 198 8.50 17.93 -11.88
CA LEU A 198 7.13 18.34 -12.20
C LEU A 198 6.40 19.00 -11.03
N LEU A 199 6.59 18.48 -9.81
CA LEU A 199 5.83 18.88 -8.64
C LEU A 199 6.48 20.02 -7.86
N SER A 200 7.81 20.13 -7.84
CA SER A 200 8.53 21.15 -7.05
C SER A 200 8.04 21.20 -5.59
N ILE A 201 8.07 20.03 -4.92
CA ILE A 201 7.55 19.84 -3.57
C ILE A 201 8.28 20.75 -2.57
N ASN A 202 7.52 21.41 -1.71
CA ASN A 202 8.01 22.30 -0.65
C ASN A 202 7.27 22.06 0.68
N ASN A 203 7.66 22.82 1.71
CA ASN A 203 7.16 22.69 3.08
C ASN A 203 5.71 23.12 3.31
N GLU A 204 5.07 23.80 2.35
CA GLU A 204 3.65 24.16 2.42
C GLU A 204 2.74 23.11 1.78
N ASP A 205 3.31 22.10 1.12
CA ASP A 205 2.54 21.12 0.39
C ASP A 205 1.84 20.10 1.30
N VAL A 206 0.57 19.85 1.00
CA VAL A 206 -0.21 18.71 1.49
C VAL A 206 -0.42 17.80 0.30
N ILE A 207 0.18 16.62 0.40
CA ILE A 207 0.27 15.66 -0.69
C ILE A 207 -0.65 14.49 -0.39
N LEU A 208 -1.48 14.09 -1.34
CA LEU A 208 -2.13 12.78 -1.35
C LEU A 208 -1.39 11.92 -2.36
N ALA A 209 -0.95 10.73 -1.99
CA ALA A 209 -0.23 9.85 -2.89
C ALA A 209 -0.60 8.39 -2.61
N ILE A 210 -0.69 7.57 -3.65
CA ILE A 210 -0.86 6.12 -3.47
C ILE A 210 0.38 5.56 -2.77
N SER A 211 0.19 4.76 -1.73
CA SER A 211 1.31 4.23 -0.92
C SER A 211 2.22 3.33 -1.76
N SER A 212 1.64 2.38 -2.51
CA SER A 212 2.40 1.35 -3.22
C SER A 212 3.37 0.67 -2.24
N ALA A 213 4.64 0.45 -2.61
CA ALA A 213 5.66 -0.06 -1.70
C ALA A 213 6.21 0.98 -0.71
N GLY A 214 5.78 2.24 -0.79
CA GLY A 214 6.21 3.34 0.08
C GLY A 214 7.50 4.05 -0.34
N ASP A 215 8.13 3.68 -1.46
CA ASP A 215 9.42 4.26 -1.87
C ASP A 215 9.28 5.74 -2.23
N ASN A 216 8.27 6.11 -3.02
CA ASN A 216 8.03 7.50 -3.41
C ASN A 216 7.54 8.35 -2.22
N ILE A 217 6.83 7.76 -1.26
CA ILE A 217 6.44 8.46 -0.02
C ILE A 217 7.67 8.88 0.78
N LEU A 218 8.62 7.95 0.99
CA LEU A 218 9.88 8.23 1.68
C LEU A 218 10.74 9.23 0.91
N ASP A 219 10.68 9.17 -0.41
CA ASP A 219 11.36 10.12 -1.27
C ASP A 219 10.79 11.54 -1.14
N TYR A 220 9.46 11.71 -1.19
CA TYR A 220 8.80 13.01 -0.99
C TYR A 220 9.04 13.59 0.41
N LEU A 221 9.09 12.74 1.45
CA LEU A 221 9.39 13.18 2.82
C LEU A 221 10.79 13.82 2.95
N GLN A 222 11.73 13.50 2.05
CA GLN A 222 13.03 14.18 2.01
C GLN A 222 12.94 15.65 1.60
N TYR A 223 11.78 16.16 1.19
CA TYR A 223 11.53 17.59 0.91
C TYR A 223 10.79 18.28 2.05
N SER A 224 10.51 17.54 3.14
CA SER A 224 9.82 18.06 4.33
C SER A 224 8.48 18.76 4.02
N PRO A 225 7.59 18.15 3.22
CA PRO A 225 6.26 18.71 3.00
C PRO A 225 5.48 18.81 4.32
N ARG A 226 4.49 19.71 4.36
CA ARG A 226 3.65 19.89 5.55
C ARG A 226 3.00 18.58 5.97
N LYS A 227 2.49 17.84 4.98
CA LYS A 227 1.81 16.56 5.21
C LYS A 227 1.76 15.68 3.97
N ILE A 228 1.81 14.36 4.18
CA ILE A 228 1.56 13.36 3.14
C ILE A 228 0.49 12.39 3.63
N HIS A 229 -0.60 12.28 2.88
CA HIS A 229 -1.61 11.24 2.98
C HIS A 229 -1.24 10.12 2.01
N ALA A 230 -0.58 9.07 2.51
CA ALA A 230 -0.30 7.84 1.79
C ALA A 230 -1.55 6.95 1.83
N VAL A 231 -2.09 6.58 0.66
CA VAL A 231 -3.37 5.87 0.54
C VAL A 231 -3.18 4.55 -0.19
N ASP A 232 -3.71 3.46 0.37
CA ASP A 232 -3.74 2.16 -0.32
C ASP A 232 -4.89 1.32 0.21
N LEU A 233 -5.61 0.63 -0.68
CA LEU A 233 -6.68 -0.28 -0.29
C LEU A 233 -6.14 -1.56 0.38
N ASN A 234 -4.92 -1.98 0.00
CA ASN A 234 -4.30 -3.19 0.51
C ASN A 234 -3.57 -2.91 1.84
N PRO A 235 -4.02 -3.49 2.97
CA PRO A 235 -3.36 -3.29 4.26
C PRO A 235 -1.87 -3.69 4.26
N ASN A 236 -1.51 -4.71 3.47
CA ASN A 236 -0.16 -5.28 3.45
C ASN A 236 0.86 -4.36 2.77
N GLN A 237 0.42 -3.55 1.79
CA GLN A 237 1.26 -2.50 1.20
C GLN A 237 1.62 -1.45 2.24
N ASN A 238 0.61 -1.04 3.00
CA ASN A 238 0.81 -0.10 4.07
C ASN A 238 1.64 -0.67 5.23
N HIS A 239 1.55 -1.98 5.53
CA HIS A 239 2.46 -2.64 6.49
C HIS A 239 3.93 -2.56 6.05
N LEU A 240 4.20 -2.57 4.74
CA LEU A 240 5.56 -2.38 4.20
C LEU A 240 6.06 -0.95 4.35
N LEU A 241 5.22 0.04 4.05
CA LEU A 241 5.56 1.45 4.32
C LEU A 241 5.84 1.67 5.82
N GLU A 242 4.97 1.15 6.68
CA GLU A 242 5.11 1.25 8.14
C GLU A 242 6.39 0.58 8.65
N LEU A 243 6.76 -0.58 8.11
CA LEU A 243 8.04 -1.23 8.43
C LEU A 243 9.23 -0.35 8.04
N LYS A 244 9.20 0.28 6.86
CA LYS A 244 10.28 1.18 6.43
C LYS A 244 10.41 2.37 7.38
N VAL A 245 9.29 3.02 7.73
CA VAL A 245 9.26 4.17 8.64
C VAL A 245 9.76 3.79 10.04
N ALA A 246 9.30 2.67 10.60
CA ALA A 246 9.81 2.13 11.86
C ALA A 246 11.31 1.85 11.81
N SER A 247 11.79 1.34 10.66
CA SER A 247 13.22 1.05 10.46
C SER A 247 14.07 2.32 10.44
N PHE A 248 13.63 3.37 9.77
CA PHE A 248 14.33 4.66 9.82
C PHE A 248 14.32 5.28 11.22
N THR A 249 13.28 5.02 12.01
CA THR A 249 13.16 5.56 13.37
C THR A 249 14.08 4.85 14.37
N ALA A 250 14.27 3.53 14.24
CA ALA A 250 14.92 2.72 15.27
C ALA A 250 16.25 2.07 14.86
N LEU A 251 16.57 1.98 13.57
CA LEU A 251 17.70 1.19 13.08
C LEU A 251 18.83 2.05 12.51
N SER A 252 20.04 1.48 12.57
CA SER A 252 21.21 2.05 11.92
C SER A 252 21.07 1.98 10.39
N TYR A 253 21.82 2.82 9.68
CA TYR A 253 21.87 2.76 8.21
C TYR A 253 22.25 1.37 7.67
N LEU A 254 23.13 0.64 8.37
CA LEU A 254 23.57 -0.68 7.95
C LEU A 254 22.44 -1.70 7.98
N ASP A 255 21.59 -1.65 8.99
CA ASP A 255 20.46 -2.57 9.14
C ASP A 255 19.35 -2.21 8.13
N VAL A 256 19.08 -0.91 7.95
CA VAL A 256 18.17 -0.40 6.90
C VAL A 256 18.64 -0.85 5.51
N TRP A 257 19.94 -0.74 5.23
CA TRP A 257 20.50 -1.18 3.95
C TRP A 257 20.40 -2.70 3.76
N LYS A 258 20.63 -3.51 4.77
CA LYS A 258 20.43 -4.96 4.65
C LYS A 258 18.97 -5.27 4.33
N MET A 259 18.03 -4.70 5.08
CA MET A 259 16.60 -4.95 4.89
C MET A 259 16.08 -4.49 3.53
N PHE A 260 16.38 -3.24 3.11
CA PHE A 260 15.78 -2.63 1.92
C PHE A 260 16.77 -2.31 0.80
N GLY A 261 18.06 -2.55 0.98
CA GLY A 261 19.05 -2.53 -0.09
C GLY A 261 19.25 -3.95 -0.63
N GLU A 262 19.54 -4.89 0.28
CA GLU A 262 19.79 -6.29 -0.05
C GLU A 262 18.54 -7.16 -0.04
N GLY A 263 17.43 -6.67 0.54
CA GLY A 263 16.19 -7.43 0.68
C GLY A 263 16.26 -8.53 1.74
N LYS A 264 17.32 -8.58 2.57
CA LYS A 264 17.60 -9.67 3.51
C LYS A 264 18.22 -9.18 4.81
N HIS A 265 17.85 -9.80 5.92
CA HIS A 265 18.47 -9.53 7.20
C HIS A 265 18.39 -10.78 8.11
N PRO A 266 19.51 -11.47 8.38
CA PRO A 266 19.52 -12.70 9.19
C PRO A 266 18.93 -12.55 10.59
N GLN A 267 19.08 -11.37 11.21
CA GLN A 267 18.53 -11.07 12.54
C GLN A 267 17.22 -10.28 12.49
N PHE A 268 16.49 -10.30 11.37
CA PHE A 268 15.25 -9.50 11.23
C PHE A 268 14.27 -9.75 12.37
N ARG A 269 14.03 -11.02 12.73
CA ARG A 269 13.12 -11.38 13.82
C ARG A 269 13.53 -10.78 15.17
N GLU A 270 14.83 -10.76 15.46
CA GLU A 270 15.36 -10.14 16.68
C GLU A 270 15.14 -8.63 16.67
N LEU A 271 15.44 -7.96 15.56
CA LEU A 271 15.21 -6.52 15.39
C LEU A 271 13.72 -6.17 15.47
N LEU A 272 12.86 -7.02 14.89
CA LEU A 272 11.41 -6.86 14.93
C LEU A 272 10.91 -6.82 16.38
N LEU A 273 11.36 -7.77 17.21
CA LEU A 273 10.94 -7.87 18.61
C LEU A 273 11.57 -6.79 19.49
N SER A 274 12.87 -6.54 19.34
CA SER A 274 13.65 -5.70 20.26
C SER A 274 13.64 -4.20 19.94
N LYS A 275 13.53 -3.81 18.66
CA LYS A 275 13.69 -2.41 18.22
C LYS A 275 12.50 -1.87 17.43
N LEU A 276 11.89 -2.67 16.56
CA LEU A 276 10.83 -2.19 15.67
C LEU A 276 9.44 -2.24 16.29
N SER A 277 9.18 -3.20 17.18
CA SER A 277 7.86 -3.42 17.79
C SER A 277 7.22 -2.16 18.41
N PRO A 278 7.94 -1.23 19.08
CA PRO A 278 7.32 -0.02 19.63
C PRO A 278 6.85 0.98 18.57
N HIS A 279 7.25 0.80 17.31
CA HIS A 279 7.02 1.72 16.21
C HIS A 279 6.10 1.15 15.13
N LEU A 280 5.52 -0.03 15.37
CA LEU A 280 4.59 -0.70 14.47
C LEU A 280 3.21 -0.76 15.10
N SER A 281 2.18 -0.68 14.27
CA SER A 281 0.85 -1.06 14.66
C SER A 281 0.79 -2.54 15.01
N SER A 282 -0.17 -2.91 15.85
CA SER A 282 -0.37 -4.32 16.22
C SER A 282 -0.60 -5.22 15.00
N GLN A 283 -1.29 -4.72 13.97
CA GLN A 283 -1.51 -5.45 12.73
C GLN A 283 -0.22 -5.63 11.93
N ALA A 284 0.55 -4.55 11.75
CA ALA A 284 1.83 -4.62 11.04
C ALA A 284 2.83 -5.53 11.76
N PHE A 285 2.88 -5.45 13.09
CA PHE A 285 3.73 -6.31 13.91
C PHE A 285 3.39 -7.80 13.71
N GLN A 286 2.12 -8.19 13.81
CA GLN A 286 1.68 -9.56 13.54
C GLN A 286 2.09 -10.00 12.13
N PHE A 287 1.79 -9.19 11.11
CA PHE A 287 2.10 -9.49 9.72
C PHE A 287 3.60 -9.78 9.54
N TRP A 288 4.48 -8.93 10.06
CA TRP A 288 5.93 -9.11 9.93
C TRP A 288 6.49 -10.22 10.83
N LEU A 289 5.81 -10.56 11.92
CA LEU A 289 6.19 -11.68 12.76
C LEU A 289 5.92 -13.02 12.05
N ASP A 290 4.77 -13.12 11.36
CA ASP A 290 4.38 -14.25 10.54
C ASP A 290 5.30 -14.41 9.32
N HIS A 291 5.70 -13.30 8.71
CA HIS A 291 6.51 -13.25 7.48
C HIS A 291 7.98 -12.94 7.75
N SER A 292 8.49 -13.30 8.92
CA SER A 292 9.89 -13.05 9.28
C SER A 292 10.90 -13.83 8.42
N ASP A 293 10.45 -14.89 7.76
CA ASP A 293 11.20 -15.69 6.78
C ASP A 293 11.57 -14.90 5.51
N ILE A 294 10.77 -13.89 5.13
CA ILE A 294 11.04 -13.03 3.96
C ILE A 294 12.46 -12.45 4.01
N PHE A 295 12.89 -11.98 5.19
CA PHE A 295 14.22 -11.39 5.36
C PHE A 295 15.27 -12.39 5.85
N THR A 296 14.87 -13.42 6.60
CA THR A 296 15.81 -14.35 7.24
C THR A 296 16.17 -15.57 6.38
N SER A 297 15.33 -15.91 5.39
CA SER A 297 15.56 -17.06 4.53
C SER A 297 16.87 -16.94 3.75
N THR A 298 17.69 -17.99 3.86
CA THR A 298 18.93 -18.12 3.07
C THR A 298 18.64 -18.42 1.60
N SER A 299 17.46 -18.95 1.30
CA SER A 299 16.99 -19.24 -0.06
C SER A 299 16.30 -18.02 -0.71
N GLY A 300 16.21 -17.99 -2.04
CA GLY A 300 15.57 -16.90 -2.80
C GLY A 300 16.28 -15.55 -2.69
N LYS A 301 15.63 -14.48 -3.18
CA LYS A 301 16.14 -13.10 -3.18
C LYS A 301 15.50 -12.19 -2.11
N GLY A 302 14.90 -12.78 -1.08
CA GLY A 302 14.33 -12.04 0.05
C GLY A 302 13.12 -11.19 -0.36
N LEU A 303 13.01 -9.97 0.20
CA LEU A 303 11.91 -9.03 0.00
C LEU A 303 11.52 -8.79 -1.47
N TYR A 304 12.48 -8.82 -2.39
CA TYR A 304 12.21 -8.53 -3.80
C TYR A 304 11.67 -9.71 -4.60
N GLU A 305 11.56 -10.88 -3.98
CA GLU A 305 10.98 -12.08 -4.60
C GLU A 305 9.70 -12.55 -3.88
N THR A 306 9.03 -11.64 -3.21
CA THR A 306 7.77 -11.83 -2.48
C THR A 306 6.68 -10.91 -3.03
N GLY A 307 5.47 -11.01 -2.48
CA GLY A 307 4.30 -10.29 -3.01
C GLY A 307 3.85 -10.76 -4.39
N GLY A 308 2.92 -10.03 -5.00
CA GLY A 308 2.41 -10.32 -6.35
C GLY A 308 3.49 -10.24 -7.44
N SER A 309 4.38 -9.23 -7.35
CA SER A 309 5.46 -9.00 -8.31
C SER A 309 6.44 -10.17 -8.44
N ARG A 310 6.52 -11.07 -7.43
CA ARG A 310 7.39 -12.25 -7.49
C ARG A 310 7.15 -13.11 -8.72
N HIS A 311 5.90 -13.19 -9.21
CA HIS A 311 5.53 -14.12 -10.26
C HIS A 311 6.20 -13.74 -11.57
N ALA A 312 6.15 -12.45 -11.92
CA ALA A 312 6.86 -11.89 -13.06
C ALA A 312 8.39 -12.08 -12.91
N LEU A 313 8.95 -11.75 -11.74
CA LEU A 313 10.40 -11.84 -11.50
C LEU A 313 10.92 -13.29 -11.56
N LYS A 314 10.20 -14.23 -10.96
CA LYS A 314 10.53 -15.67 -11.02
C LYS A 314 10.44 -16.19 -12.44
N MET A 315 9.45 -15.76 -13.22
CA MET A 315 9.33 -16.14 -14.62
C MET A 315 10.51 -15.62 -15.45
N VAL A 316 10.82 -14.32 -15.38
CA VAL A 316 11.96 -13.75 -16.12
C VAL A 316 13.23 -14.53 -15.80
N ARG A 317 13.52 -14.77 -14.52
CA ARG A 317 14.70 -15.53 -14.10
C ARG A 317 14.67 -16.99 -14.57
N TYR A 318 13.50 -17.63 -14.59
CA TYR A 318 13.34 -19.00 -15.08
C TYR A 318 13.61 -19.08 -16.58
N LEU A 319 13.05 -18.15 -17.36
CA LEU A 319 13.32 -18.02 -18.80
C LEU A 319 14.79 -17.74 -19.06
N SER A 320 15.42 -16.84 -18.29
CA SER A 320 16.86 -16.57 -18.40
C SER A 320 17.70 -17.82 -18.22
N LYS A 321 17.36 -18.67 -17.25
CA LYS A 321 18.03 -19.95 -17.03
C LYS A 321 17.83 -20.94 -18.17
N ILE A 322 16.60 -21.10 -18.65
CA ILE A 322 16.28 -22.02 -19.76
C ILE A 322 17.04 -21.64 -21.03
N PHE A 323 17.09 -20.34 -21.34
CA PHE A 323 17.72 -19.84 -22.56
C PHE A 323 19.20 -19.49 -22.39
N GLY A 324 19.80 -19.79 -21.23
CA GLY A 324 21.23 -19.54 -20.98
C GLY A 324 21.63 -18.06 -20.97
N LEU A 325 20.71 -17.15 -20.66
CA LEU A 325 20.92 -15.70 -20.66
C LEU A 325 21.55 -15.14 -19.37
N ASP A 326 21.79 -15.98 -18.36
CA ASP A 326 22.29 -15.52 -17.05
C ASP A 326 23.61 -14.74 -17.17
N THR A 327 24.52 -15.19 -18.04
CA THR A 327 25.80 -14.51 -18.29
C THR A 327 25.59 -13.14 -18.95
N GLU A 328 24.72 -13.05 -19.96
CA GLU A 328 24.44 -11.79 -20.65
C GLU A 328 23.71 -10.80 -19.75
N ILE A 329 22.76 -11.26 -18.93
CA ILE A 329 22.07 -10.42 -17.94
C ILE A 329 23.06 -9.89 -16.90
N LYS A 330 23.99 -10.74 -16.45
CA LYS A 330 25.06 -10.31 -15.53
C LYS A 330 25.94 -9.24 -16.18
N ARG A 331 26.39 -9.45 -17.42
CA ARG A 331 27.16 -8.45 -18.19
C ARG A 331 26.38 -7.14 -18.35
N LEU A 332 25.08 -7.22 -18.65
CA LEU A 332 24.20 -6.05 -18.77
C LEU A 332 24.14 -5.24 -17.46
N CYS A 333 24.07 -5.93 -16.32
CA CYS A 333 24.05 -5.29 -14.99
C CYS A 333 25.42 -4.80 -14.52
N GLU A 334 26.51 -5.24 -15.14
CA GLU A 334 27.90 -4.88 -14.82
C GLU A 334 28.48 -3.85 -15.82
N ALA A 335 27.80 -3.60 -16.94
CA ALA A 335 28.24 -2.68 -17.99
C ALA A 335 28.54 -1.28 -17.44
N GLN A 336 29.66 -0.68 -17.83
CA GLN A 336 30.07 0.64 -17.33
C GLN A 336 29.65 1.79 -18.27
N THR A 337 29.32 1.48 -19.51
CA THR A 337 28.92 2.47 -20.52
C THR A 337 27.65 2.04 -21.26
N LEU A 338 26.94 3.01 -21.85
CA LEU A 338 25.77 2.72 -22.69
C LEU A 338 26.15 1.92 -23.93
N ASP A 339 27.33 2.16 -24.51
CA ASP A 339 27.76 1.45 -25.72
C ASP A 339 27.97 -0.05 -25.45
N GLU A 340 28.61 -0.40 -24.33
CA GLU A 340 28.73 -1.80 -23.90
C GLU A 340 27.34 -2.45 -23.67
N GLN A 341 26.43 -1.72 -23.02
CA GLN A 341 25.07 -2.19 -22.78
C GLN A 341 24.29 -2.43 -24.08
N ARG A 342 24.46 -1.53 -25.07
CA ARG A 342 23.84 -1.62 -26.40
C ARG A 342 24.38 -2.78 -27.24
N GLU A 343 25.65 -3.16 -27.05
CA GLU A 343 26.23 -4.34 -27.71
C GLU A 343 25.63 -5.66 -27.17
N ILE A 344 25.31 -5.71 -25.88
CA ILE A 344 24.74 -6.89 -25.20
C ILE A 344 23.25 -7.06 -25.54
N TRP A 345 22.50 -5.97 -25.64
CA TRP A 345 21.04 -5.98 -25.74
C TRP A 345 20.47 -6.85 -26.87
N PRO A 346 20.97 -6.83 -28.13
CA PRO A 346 20.41 -7.61 -29.23
C PRO A 346 20.32 -9.12 -28.94
N GLY A 347 21.29 -9.68 -28.20
CA GLY A 347 21.31 -11.09 -27.81
C GLY A 347 20.16 -11.45 -26.86
N ILE A 348 19.95 -10.63 -25.84
CA ILE A 348 18.86 -10.79 -24.86
C ILE A 348 17.51 -10.52 -25.54
N ARG A 349 17.41 -9.42 -26.29
CA ARG A 349 16.21 -8.98 -27.01
C ARG A 349 15.66 -10.05 -27.94
N LYS A 350 16.52 -10.73 -28.70
CA LYS A 350 16.12 -11.78 -29.65
C LYS A 350 15.31 -12.90 -29.00
N ILE A 351 15.62 -13.24 -27.75
CA ILE A 351 14.96 -14.29 -27.00
C ILE A 351 13.74 -13.73 -26.26
N LEU A 352 13.95 -12.67 -25.47
CA LEU A 352 12.93 -12.08 -24.60
C LEU A 352 11.75 -11.49 -25.37
N LEU A 353 12.00 -10.88 -26.53
CA LEU A 353 10.97 -10.28 -27.40
C LEU A 353 10.67 -11.12 -28.65
N SER A 354 11.03 -12.40 -28.66
CA SER A 354 10.66 -13.28 -29.78
C SER A 354 9.14 -13.36 -29.91
N LYS A 355 8.62 -13.21 -31.14
CA LYS A 355 7.17 -13.24 -31.40
C LYS A 355 6.53 -14.55 -30.91
N ALA A 356 7.26 -15.67 -30.96
CA ALA A 356 6.81 -16.96 -30.46
C ALA A 356 6.66 -17.00 -28.92
N LEU A 357 7.65 -16.48 -28.17
CA LEU A 357 7.57 -16.40 -26.71
C LEU A 357 6.49 -15.43 -26.28
N HIS A 358 6.40 -14.26 -26.93
CA HIS A 358 5.35 -13.29 -26.65
C HIS A 358 3.96 -13.87 -26.94
N TRP A 359 3.78 -14.59 -28.05
CA TRP A 359 2.50 -15.24 -28.34
C TRP A 359 2.16 -16.35 -27.34
N ALA A 360 3.13 -17.13 -26.87
CA ALA A 360 2.91 -18.15 -25.84
C ALA A 360 2.56 -17.54 -24.45
N VAL A 361 3.19 -16.42 -24.09
CA VAL A 361 3.03 -15.74 -22.79
C VAL A 361 1.81 -14.80 -22.77
N VAL A 362 1.50 -14.12 -23.88
CA VAL A 362 0.35 -13.20 -24.01
C VAL A 362 -0.91 -13.91 -24.49
N GLY A 363 -0.76 -15.00 -25.26
CA GLY A 363 -1.86 -15.85 -25.69
C GLY A 363 -2.47 -16.69 -24.56
N THR A 364 -1.76 -16.83 -23.43
CA THR A 364 -2.36 -17.28 -22.18
C THR A 364 -2.95 -16.08 -21.46
N GLU A 365 -4.24 -15.79 -21.70
CA GLU A 365 -5.00 -14.73 -21.01
C GLU A 365 -4.68 -14.72 -19.50
N TRP A 366 -4.54 -15.88 -18.89
CA TRP A 366 -4.18 -16.04 -17.48
C TRP A 366 -2.93 -15.28 -16.99
N PHE A 367 -1.86 -15.14 -17.79
CA PHE A 367 -0.58 -14.59 -17.31
C PHE A 367 -0.55 -13.05 -17.32
N ALA A 368 -1.06 -12.40 -18.36
CA ALA A 368 -1.07 -10.94 -18.47
C ALA A 368 -2.01 -10.25 -17.44
N TRP A 369 -3.15 -10.88 -17.12
CA TRP A 369 -4.21 -10.25 -16.32
C TRP A 369 -4.02 -10.35 -14.80
N LYS A 370 -3.34 -11.39 -14.31
CA LYS A 370 -3.22 -11.67 -12.87
C LYS A 370 -1.81 -11.51 -12.31
N ALA A 371 -0.76 -11.74 -13.11
CA ALA A 371 0.63 -11.66 -12.64
C ALA A 371 1.22 -10.25 -12.68
N ALA A 372 0.72 -9.38 -13.57
CA ALA A 372 1.14 -7.99 -13.68
C ALA A 372 0.18 -6.99 -12.99
N GLY A 373 -0.98 -7.45 -12.51
CA GLY A 373 -1.98 -6.60 -11.86
C GLY A 373 -2.68 -5.58 -12.78
N VAL A 374 -2.56 -5.74 -14.10
CA VAL A 374 -3.13 -4.81 -15.10
C VAL A 374 -4.60 -5.14 -15.36
N PRO A 375 -5.54 -4.23 -15.11
CA PRO A 375 -6.95 -4.48 -15.33
C PRO A 375 -7.34 -4.37 -16.82
N PRO A 376 -8.45 -5.02 -17.25
CA PRO A 376 -8.89 -5.00 -18.64
C PRO A 376 -9.08 -3.60 -19.26
N PRO A 377 -9.64 -2.59 -18.55
CA PRO A 377 -9.79 -1.23 -19.09
C PRO A 377 -8.45 -0.59 -19.51
N GLN A 378 -7.41 -0.74 -18.69
CA GLN A 378 -6.08 -0.22 -18.99
C GLN A 378 -5.48 -0.86 -20.25
N ARG A 379 -5.63 -2.18 -20.44
CA ARG A 379 -5.19 -2.82 -21.70
C ARG A 379 -5.99 -2.32 -22.89
N ASN A 380 -7.30 -2.16 -22.76
CA ASN A 380 -8.10 -1.65 -23.86
C ASN A 380 -7.60 -0.28 -24.32
N MET A 381 -7.13 0.56 -23.39
CA MET A 381 -6.48 1.84 -23.70
C MET A 381 -5.20 1.66 -24.53
N ILE A 382 -4.35 0.67 -24.22
CA ILE A 382 -3.14 0.35 -25.01
C ILE A 382 -3.52 -0.03 -26.45
N ILE A 383 -4.51 -0.90 -26.61
CA ILE A 383 -4.98 -1.38 -27.92
C ILE A 383 -5.57 -0.21 -28.72
N THR A 384 -6.40 0.62 -28.11
CA THR A 384 -7.00 1.79 -28.76
C THR A 384 -5.92 2.78 -29.20
N ASP A 385 -4.94 3.09 -28.35
CA ASP A 385 -3.83 4.01 -28.71
C ASP A 385 -3.02 3.45 -29.89
N PHE A 386 -2.73 2.15 -29.90
CA PHE A 386 -2.08 1.48 -31.03
C PHE A 386 -2.87 1.61 -32.33
N MET A 387 -4.19 1.35 -32.30
CA MET A 387 -5.05 1.46 -33.49
C MET A 387 -5.09 2.87 -34.05
N VAL A 388 -5.20 3.88 -33.17
CA VAL A 388 -5.25 5.29 -33.57
C VAL A 388 -3.95 5.71 -34.25
N ARG A 389 -2.79 5.36 -33.68
CA ARG A 389 -1.47 5.69 -34.24
C ARG A 389 -1.22 5.07 -35.61
N HIS A 390 -1.72 3.86 -35.84
CA HIS A 390 -1.55 3.14 -37.11
C HIS A 390 -2.66 3.44 -38.13
N GLY A 391 -3.59 4.36 -37.82
CA GLY A 391 -4.69 4.72 -38.72
C GLY A 391 -5.68 3.57 -38.96
N LEU A 392 -5.77 2.60 -38.03
CA LEU A 392 -6.63 1.42 -38.13
C LEU A 392 -8.04 1.66 -37.56
N SER A 393 -8.30 2.86 -37.02
CA SER A 393 -9.58 3.28 -36.47
C SER A 393 -10.68 3.19 -37.54
N GLY A 394 -11.57 2.19 -37.43
CA GLY A 394 -12.70 1.99 -38.34
C GLY A 394 -12.51 0.92 -39.43
N GLY A 395 -11.36 0.23 -39.49
CA GLY A 395 -11.07 -0.80 -40.50
C GLY A 395 -10.82 -2.22 -39.98
N VAL A 396 -10.71 -2.41 -38.66
CA VAL A 396 -10.42 -3.72 -38.04
C VAL A 396 -11.73 -4.48 -37.78
N LYS A 397 -11.83 -5.73 -38.28
CA LYS A 397 -13.03 -6.56 -38.11
C LYS A 397 -13.28 -6.98 -36.65
N LYS A 398 -12.23 -7.16 -35.83
CA LYS A 398 -12.30 -7.39 -34.37
C LYS A 398 -11.05 -6.87 -33.61
N PRO A 399 -11.19 -6.24 -32.43
CA PRO A 399 -10.06 -5.80 -31.60
C PRO A 399 -9.09 -6.92 -31.18
N SER A 400 -9.57 -8.17 -31.13
CA SER A 400 -8.77 -9.37 -30.84
C SER A 400 -7.61 -9.58 -31.81
N ASP A 401 -7.77 -9.16 -33.07
CA ASP A 401 -6.87 -9.54 -34.15
C ASP A 401 -5.55 -8.76 -34.11
N VAL A 402 -5.57 -7.57 -33.48
CA VAL A 402 -4.39 -6.69 -33.32
C VAL A 402 -3.89 -6.62 -31.88
N SER A 403 -4.60 -7.22 -30.92
CA SER A 403 -4.22 -7.11 -29.51
C SER A 403 -2.82 -7.67 -29.23
N GLY A 404 -2.42 -8.77 -29.87
CA GLY A 404 -1.10 -9.35 -29.65
C GLY A 404 0.03 -8.43 -30.14
N GLU A 405 -0.13 -7.84 -31.32
CA GLU A 405 0.86 -6.92 -31.89
C GLU A 405 0.90 -5.59 -31.11
N ALA A 406 -0.26 -5.08 -30.66
CA ALA A 406 -0.33 -3.86 -29.86
C ALA A 406 0.43 -4.00 -28.54
N ILE A 407 0.24 -5.11 -27.82
CA ILE A 407 0.95 -5.37 -26.55
C ILE A 407 2.44 -5.64 -26.81
N TRP A 408 2.78 -6.37 -27.87
CA TRP A 408 4.18 -6.59 -28.26
C TRP A 408 4.90 -5.27 -28.53
N GLN A 409 4.29 -4.40 -29.34
CA GLN A 409 4.84 -3.08 -29.65
C GLN A 409 4.96 -2.22 -28.38
N TYR A 410 3.96 -2.25 -27.50
CA TYR A 410 4.01 -1.52 -26.23
C TYR A 410 5.21 -1.92 -25.37
N VAL A 411 5.49 -3.22 -25.27
CA VAL A 411 6.64 -3.78 -24.53
C VAL A 411 7.96 -3.42 -25.21
N VAL A 412 8.04 -3.51 -26.55
CA VAL A 412 9.23 -3.09 -27.33
C VAL A 412 9.54 -1.62 -27.07
N ASP A 413 8.54 -0.74 -27.20
CA ASP A 413 8.67 0.70 -26.96
C ASP A 413 8.99 1.01 -25.49
N THR A 414 8.77 0.07 -24.55
CA THR A 414 9.11 0.24 -23.13
C THR A 414 10.55 -0.15 -22.90
N LEU A 415 10.97 -1.33 -23.37
CA LEU A 415 12.27 -1.92 -23.03
C LEU A 415 13.42 -1.42 -23.93
N ASP A 416 13.21 -1.29 -25.24
CA ASP A 416 14.30 -0.92 -26.15
C ASP A 416 14.88 0.47 -25.80
N PRO A 417 14.07 1.53 -25.60
CA PRO A 417 14.61 2.84 -25.22
C PRO A 417 15.31 2.81 -23.85
N VAL A 418 14.77 2.08 -22.88
CA VAL A 418 15.37 1.96 -21.54
C VAL A 418 16.80 1.45 -21.63
N VAL A 419 17.03 0.37 -22.39
CA VAL A 419 18.36 -0.22 -22.52
C VAL A 419 19.27 0.64 -23.42
N ASN A 420 18.71 1.44 -24.32
CA ASN A 420 19.50 2.32 -25.16
C ASN A 420 19.92 3.62 -24.45
N ASP A 421 19.07 4.15 -23.56
CA ASP A 421 19.21 5.53 -23.06
C ASP A 421 19.49 5.60 -21.55
N THR A 422 19.30 4.51 -20.81
CA THR A 422 19.55 4.48 -19.35
C THR A 422 20.52 3.36 -18.98
N LEU A 423 21.53 3.68 -18.18
CA LEU A 423 22.53 2.70 -17.75
C LEU A 423 22.00 1.90 -16.55
N LEU A 424 21.74 0.59 -16.74
CA LEU A 424 21.12 -0.27 -15.73
C LEU A 424 22.01 -0.46 -14.50
N SER A 425 23.33 -0.54 -14.70
CA SER A 425 24.28 -0.84 -13.63
C SER A 425 24.40 0.26 -12.57
N ASN A 426 24.03 1.50 -12.89
CA ASN A 426 24.29 2.68 -12.06
C ASN A 426 23.09 3.64 -11.92
N ASP A 427 22.33 3.91 -12.99
CA ASP A 427 21.28 4.93 -12.96
C ASP A 427 19.87 4.35 -12.85
N ASN A 428 19.63 3.18 -13.45
CA ASN A 428 18.29 2.59 -13.54
C ASN A 428 18.10 1.41 -12.57
N TYR A 429 17.83 1.76 -11.31
CA TYR A 429 17.68 0.76 -10.24
C TYR A 429 16.42 -0.10 -10.38
N PHE A 430 15.42 0.34 -11.13
CA PHE A 430 14.15 -0.38 -11.30
C PHE A 430 14.39 -1.72 -11.99
N TYR A 431 15.01 -1.68 -13.16
CA TYR A 431 15.34 -2.88 -13.92
C TYR A 431 16.52 -3.64 -13.28
N PHE A 432 17.50 -2.93 -12.72
CA PHE A 432 18.59 -3.57 -11.98
C PHE A 432 18.05 -4.47 -10.85
N LEU A 433 17.10 -3.96 -10.07
CA LEU A 433 16.45 -4.72 -8.99
C LEU A 433 15.75 -5.96 -9.52
N CYS A 434 14.98 -5.83 -10.61
CA CYS A 434 14.26 -6.95 -11.20
C CYS A 434 15.20 -8.06 -11.70
N LEU A 435 16.38 -7.70 -12.23
CA LEU A 435 17.36 -8.65 -12.73
C LEU A 435 18.21 -9.27 -11.61
N GLN A 436 18.62 -8.47 -10.61
CA GLN A 436 19.54 -8.92 -9.55
C GLN A 436 18.85 -9.43 -8.29
N GLY A 437 17.61 -9.02 -8.06
CA GLY A 437 16.83 -9.25 -6.83
C GLY A 437 17.35 -8.49 -5.62
N LYS A 438 18.14 -7.44 -5.83
CA LYS A 438 18.65 -6.50 -4.80
C LYS A 438 19.17 -5.23 -5.45
N TYR A 439 19.31 -4.16 -4.67
CA TYR A 439 20.00 -2.96 -5.09
C TYR A 439 21.53 -3.08 -4.93
N SER A 440 22.27 -2.23 -5.63
CA SER A 440 23.72 -2.06 -5.42
C SER A 440 23.98 -0.73 -4.73
N ARG A 441 25.16 -0.55 -4.13
CA ARG A 441 25.56 0.73 -3.51
C ARG A 441 25.69 1.90 -4.51
N ARG A 442 25.69 1.60 -5.81
CA ARG A 442 25.77 2.59 -6.89
C ARG A 442 24.40 2.86 -7.51
N CYS A 443 23.57 1.81 -7.61
CA CYS A 443 22.27 1.83 -8.27
C CYS A 443 21.17 1.46 -7.26
N HIS A 444 20.59 2.49 -6.63
CA HIS A 444 19.53 2.35 -5.63
C HIS A 444 18.64 3.60 -5.57
N PRO A 445 17.41 3.48 -5.03
CA PRO A 445 16.56 4.62 -4.72
C PRO A 445 17.24 5.67 -3.83
N SER A 446 16.89 6.94 -4.03
CA SER A 446 17.35 8.11 -3.25
C SER A 446 17.15 7.93 -1.74
N TYR A 447 16.01 7.36 -1.31
CA TYR A 447 15.67 7.17 0.10
C TYR A 447 16.62 6.18 0.82
N LEU A 448 17.38 5.37 0.08
CA LEU A 448 18.40 4.44 0.61
C LEU A 448 19.81 5.04 0.67
N THR A 449 19.98 6.32 0.31
CA THR A 449 21.27 6.99 0.47
C THR A 449 21.58 7.21 1.96
N PRO A 450 22.87 7.26 2.36
CA PRO A 450 23.25 7.65 3.72
C PRO A 450 22.70 9.02 4.12
N LYS A 451 22.65 9.97 3.17
CA LYS A 451 22.10 11.31 3.37
C LYS A 451 20.60 11.27 3.68
N ALA A 452 19.84 10.46 2.93
CA ALA A 452 18.42 10.27 3.18
C ALA A 452 18.18 9.63 4.56
N HIS A 453 19.00 8.63 4.95
CA HIS A 453 18.90 8.02 6.28
C HIS A 453 19.08 9.05 7.41
N VAL A 454 20.11 9.91 7.35
CA VAL A 454 20.28 10.98 8.34
C VAL A 454 19.04 11.87 8.45
N LYS A 455 18.45 12.26 7.31
CA LYS A 455 17.25 13.10 7.29
C LYS A 455 16.01 12.38 7.83
N LEU A 456 15.75 11.17 7.35
CA LEU A 456 14.55 10.39 7.70
C LEU A 456 14.62 9.79 9.12
N SER A 457 15.80 9.63 9.68
CA SER A 457 16.00 9.20 11.08
C SER A 457 15.93 10.34 12.10
N THR A 458 15.75 11.58 11.66
CA THR A 458 15.62 12.73 12.58
C THR A 458 14.28 12.64 13.34
N PRO A 459 14.25 12.90 14.66
CA PRO A 459 13.00 12.94 15.43
C PRO A 459 11.96 13.88 14.79
N GLY A 460 10.73 13.39 14.60
CA GLY A 460 9.66 14.14 13.97
C GLY A 460 9.67 14.16 12.43
N ALA A 461 10.62 13.50 11.77
CA ALA A 461 10.67 13.42 10.29
C ALA A 461 9.39 12.85 9.64
N PHE A 462 8.62 12.08 10.41
CA PHE A 462 7.37 11.44 9.98
C PHE A 462 6.11 12.04 10.61
N ASP A 463 6.20 13.15 11.35
CA ASP A 463 5.02 13.78 12.00
C ASP A 463 3.95 14.22 10.99
N GLY A 464 4.37 14.56 9.77
CA GLY A 464 3.50 14.86 8.64
C GLY A 464 2.99 13.64 7.86
N LEU A 465 3.34 12.40 8.22
CA LEU A 465 2.90 11.21 7.47
C LEU A 465 1.59 10.64 8.03
N ARG A 466 0.62 10.39 7.15
CA ARG A 466 -0.62 9.66 7.45
C ARG A 466 -0.80 8.52 6.45
N ILE A 467 -0.93 7.31 6.95
CA ILE A 467 -1.07 6.07 6.17
C ILE A 467 -2.52 5.59 6.32
N HIS A 468 -3.29 5.72 5.23
CA HIS A 468 -4.70 5.37 5.13
C HIS A 468 -4.86 4.01 4.47
N THR A 469 -5.67 3.13 5.06
CA THR A 469 -6.08 1.87 4.42
C THR A 469 -7.49 2.00 3.90
N ASP A 470 -7.65 2.60 2.73
CA ASP A 470 -8.95 2.94 2.16
C ASP A 470 -8.82 3.33 0.69
N GLU A 471 -9.97 3.46 0.04
CA GLU A 471 -10.08 4.02 -1.30
C GLU A 471 -9.79 5.52 -1.31
N ILE A 472 -9.30 6.02 -2.43
CA ILE A 472 -8.91 7.44 -2.57
C ILE A 472 -10.09 8.38 -2.24
N ASN A 473 -11.30 8.06 -2.73
CA ASN A 473 -12.48 8.89 -2.51
C ASN A 473 -12.92 8.91 -1.03
N GLU A 474 -12.77 7.81 -0.29
CA GLU A 474 -13.08 7.76 1.14
C GLU A 474 -12.12 8.63 1.96
N VAL A 475 -10.83 8.64 1.58
CA VAL A 475 -9.82 9.49 2.22
C VAL A 475 -10.09 10.96 1.91
N ILE A 476 -10.32 11.28 0.64
CA ILE A 476 -10.64 12.64 0.18
C ILE A 476 -11.86 13.21 0.92
N ALA A 477 -12.92 12.42 1.10
CA ALA A 477 -14.12 12.85 1.83
C ALA A 477 -13.85 13.27 3.29
N ARG A 478 -12.70 12.89 3.85
CA ARG A 478 -12.27 13.21 5.22
C ARG A 478 -11.16 14.25 5.29
N ILE A 479 -10.71 14.78 4.16
CA ILE A 479 -9.75 15.89 4.07
C ILE A 479 -10.53 17.20 4.03
N THR A 480 -10.07 18.20 4.78
CA THR A 480 -10.69 19.53 4.77
C THR A 480 -10.66 20.13 3.35
N PRO A 481 -11.79 20.65 2.84
CA PRO A 481 -11.88 21.23 1.50
C PRO A 481 -10.86 22.36 1.28
N GLY A 482 -10.29 22.43 0.07
CA GLY A 482 -9.32 23.46 -0.31
C GLY A 482 -7.95 23.40 0.40
N THR A 483 -7.60 22.28 1.05
CA THR A 483 -6.31 22.14 1.76
C THR A 483 -5.26 21.33 0.99
N LEU A 484 -5.69 20.44 0.09
CA LEU A 484 -4.80 19.57 -0.66
C LEU A 484 -4.08 20.38 -1.75
N THR A 485 -2.76 20.26 -1.87
CA THR A 485 -1.98 21.00 -2.88
C THR A 485 -1.55 20.12 -4.04
N ILE A 486 -1.22 18.85 -3.76
CA ILE A 486 -0.73 17.89 -4.74
C ILE A 486 -1.46 16.56 -4.54
N ALA A 487 -1.93 15.94 -5.63
CA ALA A 487 -2.36 14.55 -5.63
C ALA A 487 -1.53 13.73 -6.63
N VAL A 488 -0.95 12.61 -6.21
CA VAL A 488 -0.20 11.67 -7.06
C VAL A 488 -1.01 10.37 -7.14
N ILE A 489 -1.81 10.25 -8.20
CA ILE A 489 -2.76 9.14 -8.37
C ILE A 489 -2.30 8.09 -9.39
N MET A 490 -1.11 8.30 -9.97
CA MET A 490 -0.47 7.31 -10.85
C MET A 490 -1.44 6.93 -11.99
N ASP A 491 -1.58 5.64 -12.29
CA ASP A 491 -2.47 5.09 -13.31
C ASP A 491 -3.81 4.58 -12.77
N SER A 492 -4.20 4.95 -11.54
CA SER A 492 -5.47 4.50 -10.96
C SER A 492 -6.68 4.84 -11.84
N MET A 493 -6.61 5.96 -12.58
CA MET A 493 -7.67 6.39 -13.50
C MET A 493 -7.81 5.47 -14.73
N ASP A 494 -6.75 4.75 -15.13
CA ASP A 494 -6.81 3.79 -16.25
C ASP A 494 -7.66 2.56 -15.92
N TRP A 495 -7.98 2.35 -14.64
CA TRP A 495 -8.70 1.18 -14.15
C TRP A 495 -10.21 1.36 -14.24
N PHE A 496 -10.69 2.59 -14.39
CA PHE A 496 -12.11 2.87 -14.48
C PHE A 496 -12.69 2.49 -15.83
N ASP A 497 -13.96 2.08 -15.79
CA ASP A 497 -14.79 1.92 -16.98
C ASP A 497 -15.07 3.30 -17.60
N PRO A 498 -14.73 3.53 -18.90
CA PRO A 498 -15.05 4.76 -19.62
C PRO A 498 -16.52 5.14 -19.59
N GLU A 499 -17.43 4.17 -19.52
CA GLU A 499 -18.88 4.38 -19.50
C GLU A 499 -19.42 4.53 -18.06
N GLY A 500 -18.57 4.34 -17.05
CA GLY A 500 -18.93 4.44 -15.63
C GLY A 500 -18.90 5.87 -15.09
N THR A 501 -19.48 6.06 -13.90
CA THR A 501 -19.50 7.37 -13.22
C THR A 501 -18.33 7.59 -12.25
N ALA A 502 -17.52 6.56 -11.99
CA ALA A 502 -16.44 6.58 -11.00
C ALA A 502 -15.41 7.68 -11.27
N ALA A 503 -14.97 7.84 -12.52
CA ALA A 503 -14.01 8.88 -12.91
C ALA A 503 -14.55 10.30 -12.67
N ALA A 504 -15.84 10.53 -12.97
CA ALA A 504 -16.48 11.83 -12.74
C ALA A 504 -16.66 12.11 -11.25
N THR A 505 -17.05 11.10 -10.46
CA THR A 505 -17.14 11.18 -9.00
C THR A 505 -15.80 11.54 -8.38
N GLN A 506 -14.72 10.86 -8.80
CA GLN A 506 -13.38 11.14 -8.29
C GLN A 506 -12.86 12.52 -8.73
N ALA A 507 -13.11 12.93 -9.98
CA ALA A 507 -12.76 14.28 -10.45
C ALA A 507 -13.47 15.37 -9.63
N ARG A 508 -14.76 15.17 -9.31
CA ARG A 508 -15.51 16.09 -8.44
C ARG A 508 -14.96 16.11 -7.01
N ALA A 509 -14.64 14.94 -6.45
CA ALA A 509 -14.06 14.83 -5.11
C ALA A 509 -12.71 15.57 -5.03
N PHE A 510 -11.84 15.40 -6.04
CA PHE A 510 -10.61 16.17 -6.15
C PHE A 510 -10.85 17.68 -6.28
N ASN A 511 -11.84 18.10 -7.06
CA ASN A 511 -12.16 19.51 -7.19
C ASN A 511 -12.49 20.09 -5.80
N HIS A 512 -13.25 19.37 -4.97
CA HIS A 512 -13.63 19.86 -3.65
C HIS A 512 -12.45 20.03 -2.68
N VAL A 513 -11.48 19.11 -2.68
CA VAL A 513 -10.39 19.12 -1.68
C VAL A 513 -9.13 19.85 -2.11
N LEU A 514 -8.87 19.94 -3.41
CA LEU A 514 -7.71 20.68 -3.92
C LEU A 514 -7.91 22.17 -3.71
N LYS A 515 -6.87 22.86 -3.25
CA LYS A 515 -6.84 24.32 -3.34
C LYS A 515 -6.88 24.77 -4.81
N MET A 516 -7.26 26.02 -5.05
CA MET A 516 -7.04 26.66 -6.34
C MET A 516 -5.57 26.55 -6.75
N ASP A 517 -5.33 26.25 -8.03
CA ASP A 517 -4.01 25.91 -8.59
C ASP A 517 -3.36 24.64 -8.01
N GLY A 518 -4.12 23.85 -7.24
CA GLY A 518 -3.73 22.50 -6.82
C GLY A 518 -3.56 21.58 -8.03
N ARG A 519 -2.61 20.65 -7.94
CA ARG A 519 -2.15 19.84 -9.09
C ARG A 519 -2.33 18.35 -8.83
N ILE A 520 -2.84 17.64 -9.82
CA ILE A 520 -2.88 16.18 -9.86
C ILE A 520 -1.84 15.70 -10.85
N LEU A 521 -0.92 14.86 -10.40
CA LEU A 521 0.00 14.11 -11.23
C LEU A 521 -0.59 12.71 -11.47
N LEU A 522 -0.84 12.41 -12.74
CA LEU A 522 -1.29 11.10 -13.19
C LEU A 522 -0.41 10.59 -14.33
N ARG A 523 -0.34 9.27 -14.44
CA ARG A 523 0.36 8.54 -15.50
C ARG A 523 -0.65 7.63 -16.19
N SER A 524 -0.46 7.35 -17.47
CA SER A 524 -1.41 6.52 -18.22
C SER A 524 -0.72 5.61 -19.22
N ALA A 525 -1.29 4.43 -19.43
CA ALA A 525 -0.95 3.50 -20.48
C ALA A 525 -1.36 3.99 -21.89
N SER A 526 -2.15 5.05 -21.99
CA SER A 526 -2.46 5.74 -23.26
C SER A 526 -1.77 7.10 -23.34
N ILE A 527 -1.57 7.61 -24.56
CA ILE A 527 -1.07 8.96 -24.80
C ILE A 527 -2.15 10.02 -24.83
N GLN A 528 -3.40 9.60 -24.99
CA GLN A 528 -4.56 10.45 -24.85
C GLN A 528 -5.62 9.71 -24.01
N PRO A 529 -5.49 9.75 -22.67
CA PRO A 529 -6.46 9.11 -21.80
C PRO A 529 -7.85 9.76 -21.93
N TRP A 530 -8.90 8.94 -21.94
CA TRP A 530 -10.28 9.39 -22.14
C TRP A 530 -10.78 10.30 -21.00
N TYR A 531 -10.37 10.01 -19.76
CA TYR A 531 -10.78 10.72 -18.55
C TYR A 531 -10.20 12.13 -18.41
N ILE A 532 -9.28 12.55 -19.29
CA ILE A 532 -8.80 13.94 -19.33
C ILE A 532 -9.96 14.90 -19.60
N LYS A 533 -10.86 14.54 -20.53
CA LYS A 533 -12.09 15.31 -20.79
C LYS A 533 -13.03 15.35 -19.59
N THR A 534 -13.03 14.27 -18.80
CA THR A 534 -13.81 14.21 -17.55
C THR A 534 -13.26 15.20 -16.53
N PHE A 535 -11.95 15.29 -16.34
CA PHE A 535 -11.36 16.33 -15.49
C PHE A 535 -11.65 17.75 -16.03
N GLU A 536 -11.50 17.98 -17.33
CA GLU A 536 -11.76 19.29 -17.94
C GLU A 536 -13.20 19.76 -17.72
N SER A 537 -14.19 18.86 -17.85
CA SER A 537 -15.60 19.17 -17.56
C SER A 537 -15.89 19.41 -16.07
N HIS A 538 -14.96 19.07 -15.17
CA HIS A 538 -15.07 19.23 -13.71
C HIS A 538 -14.15 20.33 -13.15
N GLY A 539 -13.82 21.35 -13.95
CA GLY A 539 -13.13 22.55 -13.48
C GLY A 539 -11.61 22.45 -13.43
N PHE A 540 -11.02 21.55 -14.21
CA PHE A 540 -9.57 21.40 -14.33
C PHE A 540 -9.04 21.79 -15.71
N SER A 541 -7.76 22.16 -15.77
CA SER A 541 -6.97 22.26 -16.99
C SER A 541 -5.92 21.15 -17.00
N ALA A 542 -5.90 20.34 -18.05
CA ALA A 542 -4.95 19.24 -18.18
C ALA A 542 -3.82 19.59 -19.16
N ARG A 543 -2.59 19.28 -18.77
CA ARG A 543 -1.41 19.42 -19.63
C ARG A 543 -0.61 18.13 -19.62
N ARG A 544 -0.36 17.57 -20.81
CA ARG A 544 0.57 16.46 -20.98
C ARG A 544 1.99 16.98 -20.79
N VAL A 545 2.70 16.43 -19.82
CA VAL A 545 4.07 16.83 -19.44
C VAL A 545 5.12 15.81 -19.85
N GLY A 546 4.70 14.60 -20.19
CA GLY A 546 5.56 13.56 -20.75
C GLY A 546 4.77 12.65 -21.70
N ALA A 547 5.45 12.15 -22.72
CA ALA A 547 4.89 11.26 -23.73
C ALA A 547 5.98 10.31 -24.23
N ARG A 548 5.67 9.02 -24.28
CA ARG A 548 6.51 7.96 -24.81
C ARG A 548 6.16 7.69 -26.27
N PHE A 549 7.08 8.02 -27.15
CA PHE A 549 7.03 7.66 -28.56
C PHE A 549 8.07 6.58 -28.86
N PRO A 550 7.90 5.80 -29.94
CA PRO A 550 8.85 4.76 -30.31
C PRO A 550 10.28 5.29 -30.32
N GLY A 551 11.17 4.58 -29.64
CA GLY A 551 12.59 4.95 -29.53
C GLY A 551 12.94 6.02 -28.49
N CYS A 552 11.98 6.52 -27.70
CA CYS A 552 12.24 7.53 -26.67
C CYS A 552 11.82 7.04 -25.28
N CYS A 553 12.58 7.42 -24.25
CA CYS A 553 12.18 7.27 -22.85
C CYS A 553 11.37 8.46 -22.34
N ILE A 554 10.26 8.20 -21.62
CA ILE A 554 9.57 9.22 -20.83
C ILE A 554 10.23 9.44 -19.46
N ASP A 555 10.74 8.36 -18.86
CA ASP A 555 11.49 8.34 -17.60
C ASP A 555 12.35 7.05 -17.55
N ARG A 556 13.04 6.79 -16.43
CA ARG A 556 13.89 5.59 -16.30
C ARG A 556 13.10 4.28 -16.24
N VAL A 557 11.82 4.32 -15.88
CA VAL A 557 10.97 3.12 -15.88
C VAL A 557 10.39 2.88 -17.26
N ASN A 558 9.98 3.93 -17.95
CA ASN A 558 9.41 3.92 -19.29
C ASN A 558 8.18 3.01 -19.48
N MET A 559 7.47 2.71 -18.38
CA MET A 559 6.31 1.81 -18.40
C MET A 559 5.07 2.50 -18.97
N TYR A 560 4.81 3.74 -18.59
CA TYR A 560 3.62 4.48 -19.00
C TYR A 560 3.83 5.15 -20.36
N ALA A 561 2.72 5.34 -21.08
CA ALA A 561 2.73 6.01 -22.37
C ALA A 561 2.71 7.53 -22.20
N SER A 562 2.07 8.07 -21.17
CA SER A 562 2.08 9.52 -20.91
C SER A 562 2.03 9.89 -19.43
N THR A 563 2.42 11.12 -19.14
CA THR A 563 2.35 11.76 -17.83
C THR A 563 1.65 13.10 -17.97
N TRP A 564 0.74 13.40 -17.05
CA TRP A 564 -0.10 14.59 -17.08
C TRP A 564 -0.08 15.32 -15.75
N ILE A 565 -0.14 16.66 -15.84
CA ILE A 565 -0.47 17.53 -14.72
C ILE A 565 -1.86 18.12 -14.98
N VAL A 566 -2.79 17.83 -14.09
CA VAL A 566 -4.16 18.33 -14.12
C VAL A 566 -4.31 19.37 -13.00
N THR A 567 -4.55 20.62 -13.36
CA THR A 567 -4.54 21.76 -12.43
C THR A 567 -5.96 22.28 -12.22
N LYS A 568 -6.36 22.48 -10.96
CA LYS A 568 -7.68 23.04 -10.64
C LYS A 568 -7.72 24.52 -11.03
N ILE A 569 -8.66 24.88 -11.92
CA ILE A 569 -8.82 26.25 -12.44
C ILE A 569 -10.16 26.89 -12.04
N THR A 570 -11.16 26.07 -11.68
CA THR A 570 -12.49 26.55 -11.32
C THR A 570 -13.04 25.74 -10.14
N GLU A 571 -13.64 26.43 -9.18
CA GLU A 571 -14.38 25.80 -8.09
C GLU A 571 -15.75 25.33 -8.60
N LEU A 572 -16.11 24.07 -8.37
CA LEU A 572 -17.47 23.60 -8.65
C LEU A 572 -18.41 24.10 -7.54
N SER A 573 -19.57 24.61 -7.93
CA SER A 573 -20.62 24.97 -6.96
C SER A 573 -21.06 23.71 -6.20
N PRO A 574 -21.23 23.78 -4.87
CA PRO A 574 -21.78 22.66 -4.12
C PRO A 574 -23.19 22.36 -4.66
N ILE A 575 -23.47 21.10 -4.96
CA ILE A 575 -24.82 20.69 -5.34
C ILE A 575 -25.72 21.00 -4.14
N SER A 576 -26.67 21.92 -4.31
CA SER A 576 -27.72 22.18 -3.33
C SER A 576 -28.49 20.90 -3.11
N THR A 577 -28.38 20.32 -1.91
CA THR A 577 -29.24 19.23 -1.42
C THR A 577 -30.66 19.77 -1.14
N GLU A 578 -31.35 20.23 -2.18
CA GLU A 578 -32.77 20.55 -2.16
C GLU A 578 -33.49 19.73 -3.24
N SER A 579 -33.58 18.42 -3.01
CA SER A 579 -34.58 17.52 -3.63
C SER A 579 -34.33 16.07 -3.18
N SER A 580 -34.65 15.76 -1.93
CA SER A 580 -34.96 14.38 -1.55
C SER A 580 -36.25 14.39 -0.73
N MET A 581 -37.37 14.10 -1.39
CA MET A 581 -38.60 13.69 -0.71
C MET A 581 -38.33 12.40 0.08
N PRO A 582 -38.99 12.19 1.23
CA PRO A 582 -38.72 11.04 2.10
C PRO A 582 -39.27 9.77 1.46
N LEU A 583 -38.38 8.91 0.95
CA LEU A 583 -38.74 7.54 0.57
C LEU A 583 -38.74 6.65 1.81
N THR A 584 -39.94 6.19 2.12
CA THR A 584 -40.29 5.15 3.10
C THR A 584 -39.40 3.91 2.95
N ARG A 585 -38.88 3.42 4.09
CA ARG A 585 -38.20 2.12 4.22
C ARG A 585 -39.15 0.98 3.84
N GLU A 586 -38.94 0.38 2.68
CA GLU A 586 -39.37 -0.99 2.40
C GLU A 586 -38.14 -1.90 2.28
N ARG A 587 -38.14 -2.96 3.11
CA ARG A 587 -37.19 -4.07 3.04
C ARG A 587 -37.37 -4.80 1.72
N THR A 588 -36.35 -4.77 0.87
CA THR A 588 -36.19 -5.75 -0.21
C THR A 588 -34.94 -6.58 0.04
N VAL A 589 -35.16 -7.88 0.15
CA VAL A 589 -34.15 -8.93 0.14
C VAL A 589 -33.71 -9.08 -1.31
N SER A 590 -32.43 -8.91 -1.60
CA SER A 590 -31.86 -9.21 -2.91
C SER A 590 -30.68 -10.17 -2.77
N ASP A 591 -30.87 -11.36 -3.33
CA ASP A 591 -29.83 -12.36 -3.59
C ASP A 591 -28.68 -11.72 -4.40
N SER A 592 -27.47 -11.78 -3.87
CA SER A 592 -26.24 -11.38 -4.58
C SER A 592 -25.51 -12.62 -5.10
N SER A 593 -25.59 -12.88 -6.39
CA SER A 593 -24.63 -13.72 -7.11
C SER A 593 -23.33 -12.92 -7.29
N SER A 594 -22.32 -13.27 -6.52
CA SER A 594 -20.98 -12.67 -6.59
C SER A 594 -20.28 -13.06 -7.90
N SER A 595 -20.00 -12.08 -8.75
CA SER A 595 -19.03 -12.20 -9.85
C SER A 595 -17.87 -11.24 -9.62
N VAL A 596 -16.66 -11.71 -9.96
CA VAL A 596 -15.33 -11.22 -9.55
C VAL A 596 -14.91 -9.95 -10.34
N VAL A 597 -15.79 -8.96 -10.51
CA VAL A 597 -15.57 -7.88 -11.50
C VAL A 597 -15.42 -6.47 -10.92
N ASP A 598 -15.79 -6.21 -9.67
CA ASP A 598 -15.70 -4.86 -9.11
C ASP A 598 -14.40 -4.63 -8.34
N LEU A 599 -13.31 -4.41 -9.08
CA LEU A 599 -12.07 -3.82 -8.56
C LEU A 599 -12.18 -2.29 -8.65
N GLN A 600 -12.68 -1.65 -7.59
CA GLN A 600 -12.52 -0.20 -7.37
C GLN A 600 -11.43 -0.01 -6.30
N ILE A 601 -10.37 0.74 -6.65
CA ILE A 601 -9.31 1.23 -5.75
C ILE A 601 -9.66 2.65 -5.31
#